data_AF-A0AAV0G7C5-F1
#
_entry.id   AF-A0AAV0G7C5-F1
#
_cell.length_a   1.000
_cell.length_b   1.000
_cell.length_c   1.000
_cell.angle_alpha   90.00
_cell.angle_beta   90.00
_cell.angle_gamma   90.00
#
_symmetry.space_group_name_H-M   'P 1'
#
loop_
_entity.id
_entity.type
_entity.pdbx_description
1 polymer ?
#
loop_
_entity_poly.entity_id
_entity_poly.type
_entity_poly.pdbx_seq_one_letter_code
_entity_poly.pdbx_strand_id
1 'polypeptide(L)' 'MDAEIVGAATTSRKNRPTSANAAAVKLSCELLRVFVAEAVQRAAVIAEAEGTDRIEATHLERILPQLLLDF' A
#
# COMPACT_ATOMS: atom_id res chain seq x y z
N MET A 1 29.95 -15.86 -23.32
CA MET A 1 30.31 -15.64 -21.91
C MET A 1 30.95 -14.27 -21.83
N ASP A 2 30.48 -13.22 -21.17
CA ASP A 2 29.25 -12.88 -20.45
C ASP A 2 29.41 -11.39 -20.14
N ALA A 3 28.41 -10.56 -20.44
CA ALA A 3 28.09 -9.30 -19.74
C ALA A 3 27.01 -8.55 -20.56
N GLU A 4 25.79 -9.07 -20.44
CA GLU A 4 24.57 -8.37 -20.79
C GLU A 4 24.23 -7.36 -19.66
N ILE A 5 23.49 -6.32 -20.04
CA ILE A 5 22.75 -5.35 -19.20
C ILE A 5 23.54 -4.12 -18.72
N VAL A 6 23.81 -3.19 -19.65
CA VAL A 6 23.85 -1.75 -19.33
C VAL A 6 22.97 -1.01 -20.33
N GLY A 7 21.68 -0.96 -20.02
CA GLY A 7 20.70 -0.21 -20.78
C GLY A 7 19.58 0.27 -19.86
N ALA A 8 19.92 0.77 -18.67
CA ALA A 8 18.96 1.44 -17.81
C ALA A 8 18.41 2.63 -18.60
N ALA A 9 17.14 2.50 -18.99
CA ALA A 9 16.38 3.41 -19.80
C ALA A 9 16.62 4.88 -19.39
N THR A 10 17.39 5.59 -20.21
CA THR A 10 17.40 7.05 -20.26
C THR A 10 16.07 7.51 -20.86
N THR A 11 14.95 7.25 -20.17
CA THR A 11 13.71 7.95 -20.46
C THR A 11 13.91 9.37 -19.95
N SER A 12 14.28 10.27 -20.85
CA SER A 12 14.14 11.71 -20.66
C SER A 12 12.74 11.96 -20.10
N ARG A 13 12.63 12.16 -18.79
CA ARG A 13 11.37 12.51 -18.14
C ARG A 13 11.04 13.92 -18.60
N LYS A 14 10.41 14.06 -19.77
CA LYS A 14 9.58 15.23 -20.04
C LYS A 14 8.60 15.31 -18.87
N ASN A 15 8.76 16.34 -18.05
CA ASN A 15 7.95 16.62 -16.87
C ASN A 15 6.54 17.02 -17.32
N ARG A 16 5.81 16.07 -17.92
CA ARG A 16 4.42 16.27 -18.31
C ARG A 16 3.60 16.22 -17.02
N PRO A 17 2.74 17.22 -16.75
CA PRO A 17 1.86 17.16 -15.60
C PRO A 17 1.02 15.89 -15.69
N THR A 18 1.10 15.08 -14.63
CA THR A 18 0.23 13.92 -14.47
C THR A 18 -1.08 14.42 -13.88
N SER A 19 -2.20 14.13 -14.54
CA SER A 19 -3.53 14.55 -14.09
C SER A 19 -4.46 13.34 -13.96
N ALA A 20 -5.41 13.43 -13.04
CA ALA A 20 -6.50 12.49 -12.86
C ALA A 20 -7.82 13.23 -12.98
N ASN A 21 -8.83 12.62 -13.60
CA ASN A 21 -10.16 13.22 -13.68
C ASN A 21 -10.87 13.13 -12.31
N ALA A 22 -11.96 13.89 -12.14
CA ALA A 22 -12.66 13.96 -10.85
C ALA A 22 -13.21 12.60 -10.36
N ALA A 23 -13.60 11.70 -11.28
CA ALA A 23 -14.09 10.37 -10.92
C ALA A 23 -12.95 9.48 -10.41
N ALA A 24 -11.79 9.51 -11.07
CA ALA A 24 -10.60 8.80 -10.64
C ALA A 24 -10.15 9.28 -9.25
N VAL A 25 -10.15 10.59 -9.00
CA VAL A 25 -9.83 11.14 -7.66
C VAL A 25 -10.79 10.62 -6.59
N LYS A 26 -12.10 10.65 -6.84
CA LYS A 26 -13.10 10.12 -5.91
C LYS A 26 -12.88 8.63 -5.62
N LEU A 27 -12.62 7.83 -6.65
CA LEU A 27 -12.36 6.40 -6.48
C LEU A 27 -11.07 6.15 -5.69
N SER A 28 -10.01 6.93 -5.93
CA SER A 28 -8.78 6.84 -5.14
C SER A 28 -8.99 7.21 -3.66
N CYS A 29 -9.88 8.16 -3.36
CA CYS A 29 -10.26 8.46 -1.97
C CYS A 29 -10.92 7.25 -1.30
N GLU A 30 -11.83 6.57 -1.99
CA GLU A 30 -12.47 5.35 -1.45
C GLU A 30 -11.48 4.20 -1.31
N LEU A 31 -10.57 4.02 -2.28
CA LEU A 31 -9.50 3.03 -2.19
C LEU A 31 -8.63 3.24 -0.95
N LEU A 32 -8.20 4.48 -0.70
CA LEU A 32 -7.41 4.82 0.49
C LEU A 32 -8.21 4.60 1.78
N ARG A 33 -9.50 4.94 1.78
CA ARG A 33 -10.38 4.69 2.93
C ARG A 33 -10.47 3.20 3.24
N VAL A 34 -10.69 2.35 2.24
CA VAL A 34 -10.79 0.89 2.39
C VAL A 34 -9.44 0.31 2.81
N PHE A 35 -8.33 0.73 2.20
CA PHE A 35 -6.99 0.29 2.57
C PHE A 35 -6.69 0.53 4.06
N VAL A 36 -7.00 1.73 4.57
CA VAL A 36 -6.80 2.05 5.99
C VAL A 36 -7.75 1.27 6.89
N ALA A 37 -9.02 1.11 6.49
CA ALA A 37 -10.00 0.33 7.26
C ALA A 37 -9.57 -1.14 7.40
N GLU A 38 -9.11 -1.75 6.31
CA GLU A 38 -8.58 -3.12 6.29
C GLU A 38 -7.36 -3.27 7.20
N ALA A 39 -6.42 -2.33 7.14
CA ALA A 39 -5.24 -2.34 8.00
C ALA A 39 -5.64 -2.33 9.49
N VAL A 40 -6.58 -1.46 9.87
CA VAL A 40 -7.05 -1.33 11.26
C VAL A 40 -7.81 -2.57 11.72
N GLN A 41 -8.75 -3.08 10.91
CA GLN A 41 -9.56 -4.24 11.29
C GLN A 41 -8.70 -5.50 11.44
N ARG A 42 -7.76 -5.75 10.52
CA ARG A 42 -6.85 -6.90 10.62
C ARG A 42 -5.92 -6.80 11.84
N ALA A 43 -5.40 -5.61 12.13
CA ALA A 43 -4.60 -5.39 13.33
C ALA A 43 -5.42 -5.53 14.63
N ALA A 44 -6.68 -5.11 14.62
CA ALA A 44 -7.62 -5.30 15.74
C ALA A 44 -7.87 -6.79 16.02
N VAL A 45 -8.06 -7.61 14.98
CA VAL A 45 -8.25 -9.06 15.14
C VAL A 45 -7.04 -9.72 15.83
N ILE A 46 -5.82 -9.28 15.54
CA ILE A 46 -4.62 -9.76 16.25
C ILE A 46 -4.63 -9.30 17.72
N ALA A 47 -4.91 -8.02 17.97
CA ALA A 47 -4.99 -7.45 19.31
C ALA A 47 -6.01 -8.21 20.19
N GLU A 48 -7.21 -8.45 19.65
CA GLU A 48 -8.27 -9.21 20.31
C GLU A 48 -7.85 -10.65 20.60
N ALA A 49 -7.17 -11.32 19.66
CA ALA A 49 -6.66 -12.67 19.85
C ALA A 49 -5.58 -12.76 20.96
N GLU A 50 -4.89 -11.66 21.23
CA GLU A 50 -3.92 -11.53 22.33
C GLU A 50 -4.56 -11.06 23.65
N GLY A 51 -5.86 -10.77 23.64
CA GLY A 51 -6.59 -10.30 24.82
C GLY A 51 -6.31 -8.84 25.18
N THR A 52 -5.82 -8.04 24.24
CA THR A 52 -5.63 -6.58 24.42
C THR A 52 -6.73 -5.81 23.70
N ASP A 53 -7.16 -4.70 24.31
CA ASP A 53 -8.15 -3.76 23.75
C ASP A 53 -7.51 -2.61 22.96
N ARG A 54 -6.17 -2.62 22.88
CA ARG A 54 -5.38 -1.59 22.21
C ARG A 54 -4.58 -2.19 21.06
N ILE A 55 -4.73 -1.59 19.89
CA ILE A 55 -3.88 -1.89 18.74
C ILE A 55 -2.50 -1.26 18.96
N GLU A 56 -1.46 -2.09 18.89
CA GLU A 56 -0.06 -1.69 18.90
C GLU A 56 0.57 -1.82 17.51
N ALA A 57 1.72 -1.18 17.30
CA ALA A 57 2.43 -1.21 16.02
C ALA A 57 2.80 -2.64 15.59
N THR A 58 3.11 -3.52 16.54
CA THR A 58 3.44 -4.93 16.33
C THR A 58 2.30 -5.72 15.66
N HIS A 59 1.04 -5.40 15.97
CA HIS A 59 -0.12 -6.03 15.31
C HIS A 59 -0.18 -5.65 13.82
N LEU A 60 0.10 -4.38 13.50
CA LEU A 60 0.16 -3.90 12.12
C LEU A 60 1.33 -4.54 11.37
N GLU A 61 2.52 -4.59 11.96
CA GLU A 61 3.72 -5.21 11.37
C GLU A 61 3.47 -6.65 10.95
N ARG A 62 2.67 -7.41 11.72
CA ARG A 62 2.32 -8.80 11.42
C ARG A 62 1.40 -8.97 10.21
N ILE A 63 0.46 -8.04 10.00
CA ILE A 63 -0.47 -8.12 8.85
C ILE A 63 0.07 -7.43 7.61
N LEU A 64 1.10 -6.59 7.76
CA LEU A 64 1.63 -5.74 6.70
C LEU A 64 2.03 -6.51 5.42
N PRO A 65 2.71 -7.68 5.49
CA PRO A 65 3.07 -8.40 4.28
C PRO A 65 1.84 -8.80 3.45
N GLN A 66 0.79 -9.31 4.08
CA GLN A 66 -0.43 -9.71 3.36
C GLN A 66 -1.26 -8.50 2.93
N LEU A 67 -1.33 -7.46 3.76
CA LEU A 67 -2.02 -6.21 3.41
C LEU A 67 -1.44 -5.60 2.14
N LEU A 68 -0.12 -5.63 1.95
CA LEU A 68 0.54 -5.12 0.74
C LEU A 68 0.45 -6.06 -0.47
N LEU A 69 0.05 -7.32 -0.29
CA LEU A 69 -0.19 -8.25 -1.39
C LEU A 69 -1.63 -8.18 -1.91
N ASP A 70 -2.57 -7.80 -1.04
CA ASP A 70 -3.99 -7.68 -1.39
C ASP A 70 -4.31 -6.41 -2.21
N PHE A 71 -3.40 -5.43 -2.21
CA PHE A 71 -3.53 -4.11 -2.86
C PHE A 71 -2.35 -3.86 -3.81
#